data_AF-A0A6J6T6N8-F1
#
_entry.id   AF-A0A6J6T6N8-F1
#
_cell.length_a   1.000
_cell.length_b   1.000
_cell.length_c   1.000
_cell.angle_alpha   90.00
_cell.angle_beta   90.00
_cell.angle_gamma   90.00
#
_symmetry.space_group_name_H-M   'P 1'
#
loop_
_entity.id
_entity.type
_entity.pdbx_description
1 polymer ?
#
loop_
_entity_poly.entity_id
_entity_poly.type
_entity_poly.pdbx_seq_one_letter_code
_entity_poly.pdbx_strand_id
1 'polypeptide(L)'
;MPGAAAAWAEVAARGLDGHLLAAGSVLRAVELLAAAVDPLAGVHLAAEPEAGILALWTSEGCDPFTLAEQLTLLGWDAEAQPSWSGGPATVRLVVGAAAATEPERLVGVLERAVGAARAQGPLALPTRVRDHLPRLEPARLTTGDVTVLLDALALEPERAPGTARFEALLDLAEPPLRAALLARLEDLLRRPVRADG
;
A
#
# COMPACT_ATOMS: atom_id res chain seq x y z
N MET A 1 13.38 12.04 9.80
CA MET A 1 13.72 11.03 10.83
C MET A 1 14.28 11.75 12.05
N PRO A 2 13.72 11.56 13.26
CA PRO A 2 14.33 12.08 14.48
C PRO A 2 15.75 11.50 14.64
N GLY A 3 16.70 12.32 15.12
CA GLY A 3 18.05 11.84 15.39
C GLY A 3 18.08 10.82 16.53
N ALA A 4 19.17 10.04 16.63
CA ALA A 4 19.31 8.97 17.63
C ALA A 4 19.02 9.41 19.08
N ALA A 5 19.38 10.65 19.45
CA ALA A 5 19.09 11.21 20.77
C ALA A 5 17.59 11.43 21.03
N ALA A 6 16.83 11.86 20.02
CA ALA A 6 15.39 12.04 20.13
C ALA A 6 14.66 10.70 20.18
N ALA A 7 15.09 9.71 19.39
CA ALA A 7 14.58 8.35 19.47
C ALA A 7 14.82 7.72 20.86
N TRP A 8 16.03 7.88 21.40
CA TRP A 8 16.36 7.43 22.76
C TRP A 8 15.50 8.12 23.83
N ALA A 9 15.33 9.44 23.73
CA ALA A 9 14.51 10.19 24.66
C ALA A 9 13.04 9.72 24.65
N GLU A 10 12.49 9.40 23.48
CA GLU A 10 11.13 8.85 23.36
C GLU A 10 11.00 7.48 24.03
N VAL A 11 11.94 6.57 23.76
CA VAL A 11 11.95 5.22 24.37
C VAL A 11 12.08 5.33 25.89
N ALA A 12 13.01 6.18 26.37
CA ALA A 12 13.21 6.40 27.80
C ALA A 12 11.98 7.02 28.47
N ALA A 13 11.31 7.98 27.82
CA ALA A 13 10.12 8.62 28.34
C ALA A 13 8.90 7.68 28.38
N ARG A 14 8.75 6.80 27.38
CA ARG A 14 7.63 5.85 27.30
C ARG A 14 7.82 4.67 28.26
N GLY A 15 9.06 4.21 28.45
CA GLY A 15 9.39 3.08 29.30
C GLY A 15 8.81 1.75 28.80
N LEU A 16 9.20 0.65 29.45
CA LEU A 16 8.76 -0.70 29.05
C LEU A 16 7.24 -0.86 29.14
N ASP A 17 6.62 -0.42 30.24
CA ASP A 17 5.18 -0.58 30.46
C ASP A 17 4.36 0.18 29.41
N GLY A 18 4.81 1.39 29.02
CA GLY A 18 4.16 2.15 27.96
C GLY A 18 4.24 1.45 26.60
N HIS A 19 5.34 0.76 26.31
CA HIS A 19 5.46 -0.07 25.10
C HIS A 19 4.55 -1.31 25.15
N LEU A 20 4.44 -1.98 26.30
CA LEU A 20 3.56 -3.13 26.48
C LEU A 20 2.08 -2.75 26.33
N LEU A 21 1.67 -1.62 26.91
CA LEU A 21 0.30 -1.10 26.77
C LEU A 21 -0.03 -0.74 25.31
N ALA A 22 0.90 -0.09 24.61
CA ALA A 22 0.73 0.24 23.21
C ALA A 22 0.62 -1.02 22.33
N ALA A 23 1.48 -2.01 22.56
CA ALA A 23 1.43 -3.29 21.84
C ALA A 23 0.12 -4.03 22.10
N GLY A 24 -0.33 -4.11 23.36
CA GLY A 24 -1.61 -4.72 23.71
C GLY A 24 -2.80 -4.03 23.04
N SER A 25 -2.78 -2.70 22.97
CA SER A 25 -3.83 -1.93 22.29
C SER A 25 -3.86 -2.22 20.78
N VAL A 26 -2.68 -2.27 20.14
CA VAL A 26 -2.56 -2.60 18.71
C VAL A 26 -3.09 -4.00 18.42
N LEU A 27 -2.68 -5.01 19.20
CA LEU A 27 -3.16 -6.39 19.01
C LEU A 27 -4.68 -6.47 19.19
N ARG A 28 -5.23 -5.80 20.20
CA ARG A 28 -6.68 -5.75 20.42
C ARG A 28 -7.42 -5.11 19.24
N ALA A 29 -6.89 -4.02 18.69
CA ALA A 29 -7.46 -3.36 17.53
C ALA A 29 -7.43 -4.25 16.28
N VAL A 30 -6.33 -4.99 16.08
CA VAL A 30 -6.19 -5.97 14.99
C VAL A 30 -7.21 -7.10 15.12
N GLU A 31 -7.40 -7.67 16.31
CA GLU A 31 -8.43 -8.71 16.55
C GLU A 31 -9.83 -8.22 16.19
N LEU A 32 -10.17 -6.98 16.59
CA LEU A 32 -11.46 -6.37 16.29
C LEU A 32 -11.64 -6.15 14.78
N LEU A 33 -10.60 -5.68 14.10
CA LEU A 33 -10.62 -5.51 12.64
C LEU A 33 -10.72 -6.85 11.92
N ALA A 34 -9.98 -7.86 12.36
CA ALA A 34 -10.02 -9.21 11.81
C ALA A 34 -11.45 -9.80 11.90
N ALA A 35 -12.10 -9.67 13.05
CA ALA A 35 -13.48 -10.08 13.22
C ALA A 35 -14.46 -9.26 12.35
N ALA A 36 -14.19 -7.97 12.17
CA ALA A 36 -15.02 -7.10 11.35
C ALA A 36 -14.89 -7.36 9.84
N VAL A 37 -13.84 -8.04 9.37
CA VAL A 37 -13.67 -8.40 7.95
C VAL A 37 -14.65 -9.48 7.51
N ASP A 38 -14.97 -10.46 8.37
CA ASP A 38 -15.83 -11.61 8.03
C ASP A 38 -17.18 -11.24 7.39
N PRO A 39 -17.95 -10.26 7.91
CA PRO A 39 -19.21 -9.86 7.28
C PRO A 39 -19.05 -8.97 6.03
N LEU A 40 -17.85 -8.53 5.65
CA LEU A 40 -17.65 -7.60 4.54
C LEU A 40 -17.66 -8.32 3.19
N ALA A 41 -18.62 -7.95 2.34
CA ALA A 41 -18.74 -8.52 1.02
C ALA A 41 -17.51 -8.20 0.14
N GLY A 42 -16.82 -9.25 -0.32
CA GLY A 42 -15.70 -9.13 -1.26
C GLY A 42 -14.35 -8.84 -0.62
N VAL A 43 -14.23 -8.90 0.72
CA VAL A 43 -12.98 -8.67 1.44
C VAL A 43 -12.78 -9.80 2.44
N HIS A 44 -11.56 -10.34 2.49
CA HIS A 44 -11.23 -11.50 3.30
C HIS A 44 -9.83 -11.36 3.90
N LEU A 45 -9.59 -11.99 5.05
CA LEU A 45 -8.24 -12.14 5.57
C LEU A 45 -7.46 -13.12 4.67
N ALA A 46 -6.25 -12.74 4.28
CA ALA A 46 -5.32 -13.60 3.55
C ALA A 46 -4.59 -14.58 4.48
N ALA A 47 -4.42 -14.19 5.73
CA ALA A 47 -3.88 -15.00 6.81
C ALA A 47 -4.41 -14.48 8.17
N GLU A 48 -4.35 -15.32 9.20
CA GLU A 48 -4.59 -14.88 10.57
C GLU A 48 -3.49 -13.88 10.98
N PRO A 49 -3.85 -12.71 11.55
CA PRO A 49 -2.87 -11.71 11.90
C PRO A 49 -2.17 -12.04 13.22
N GLU A 50 -0.83 -12.10 13.18
CA GLU A 50 0.02 -12.35 14.37
C GLU A 50 0.69 -11.07 14.91
N ALA A 51 0.45 -9.93 14.27
CA ALA A 51 1.11 -8.66 14.55
C ALA A 51 0.18 -7.47 14.27
N GLY A 52 0.70 -6.24 14.38
CA GLY A 52 0.01 -4.98 14.04
C GLY A 52 -0.32 -4.79 12.56
N ILE A 53 -0.50 -5.87 11.79
CA ILE A 53 -0.70 -5.85 10.33
C ILE A 53 -1.80 -6.83 9.96
N LEU A 54 -2.75 -6.37 9.14
CA LEU A 54 -3.70 -7.23 8.45
C LEU A 54 -3.30 -7.36 6.98
N ALA A 55 -3.30 -8.60 6.47
CA ALA A 55 -3.21 -8.87 5.05
C ALA A 55 -4.61 -9.24 4.55
N LEU A 56 -5.15 -8.43 3.64
CA LEU A 56 -6.47 -8.63 3.06
C LEU A 56 -6.33 -9.08 1.62
N TRP A 57 -7.19 -9.98 1.16
CA TRP A 57 -7.40 -10.21 -0.27
C TRP A 57 -8.85 -9.89 -0.60
N THR A 58 -9.11 -9.55 -1.86
CA THR A 58 -10.45 -9.19 -2.31
C THR A 58 -10.97 -10.17 -3.36
N SER A 59 -12.28 -10.36 -3.37
CA SER A 59 -12.99 -11.17 -4.35
C SER A 59 -13.94 -10.29 -5.18
N GLU A 60 -14.84 -10.92 -5.95
CA GLU A 60 -15.68 -10.21 -6.91
C GLU A 60 -16.43 -9.01 -6.29
N GLY A 61 -16.35 -7.87 -6.97
CA GLY A 61 -16.98 -6.62 -6.55
C GLY A 61 -16.15 -5.74 -5.63
N CYS A 62 -14.94 -6.13 -5.22
CA CYS A 62 -14.00 -5.24 -4.55
C CYS A 62 -12.59 -5.37 -5.15
N ASP A 63 -12.00 -4.25 -5.55
CA ASP A 63 -10.66 -4.18 -6.13
C ASP A 63 -9.64 -3.80 -5.04
N PRO A 64 -8.50 -4.53 -4.92
CA PRO A 64 -7.57 -4.32 -3.80
C PRO A 64 -6.84 -2.97 -3.91
N PHE A 65 -6.54 -2.51 -5.12
CA PHE A 65 -5.91 -1.21 -5.35
C PHE A 65 -6.83 -0.05 -4.96
N THR A 66 -8.10 -0.14 -5.35
CA THR A 66 -9.12 0.83 -4.96
C THR A 66 -9.34 0.83 -3.44
N LEU A 67 -9.41 -0.35 -2.81
CA LEU A 67 -9.54 -0.46 -1.36
C LEU A 67 -8.37 0.21 -0.63
N ALA A 68 -7.13 -0.05 -1.07
CA ALA A 68 -5.95 0.61 -0.49
C ALA A 68 -6.02 2.14 -0.64
N GLU A 69 -6.45 2.66 -1.81
CA GLU A 69 -6.62 4.10 -2.01
C GLU A 69 -7.67 4.69 -1.05
N GLN A 70 -8.82 4.03 -0.88
CA GLN A 70 -9.87 4.48 0.04
C GLN A 70 -9.42 4.47 1.51
N LEU A 71 -8.69 3.45 1.95
CA LEU A 71 -8.12 3.38 3.30
C LEU A 71 -7.11 4.50 3.53
N THR A 72 -6.21 4.72 2.58
CA THR A 72 -5.20 5.80 2.65
C THR A 72 -5.84 7.19 2.67
N LEU A 73 -6.91 7.42 1.89
CA LEU A 73 -7.70 8.66 1.95
C LEU A 73 -8.34 8.91 3.33
N LEU A 74 -8.63 7.84 4.06
CA LEU A 74 -9.16 7.88 5.42
C LEU A 74 -8.06 7.95 6.49
N GLY A 75 -6.80 8.13 6.07
CA GLY A 75 -5.65 8.34 6.95
C GLY A 75 -4.99 7.06 7.46
N TRP A 76 -5.31 5.90 6.88
CA TRP A 76 -4.69 4.64 7.25
C TRP A 76 -3.39 4.40 6.48
N ASP A 77 -2.47 3.67 7.09
CA ASP A 77 -1.29 3.14 6.41
C ASP A 77 -1.69 1.84 5.70
N ALA A 78 -2.17 1.99 4.47
CA ALA A 78 -2.65 0.93 3.62
C ALA A 78 -1.91 0.92 2.27
N GLU A 79 -1.47 -0.26 1.85
CA GLU A 79 -0.74 -0.45 0.60
C GLU A 79 -1.26 -1.70 -0.11
N ALA A 80 -1.60 -1.57 -1.40
CA ALA A 80 -1.91 -2.72 -2.22
C ALA A 80 -0.61 -3.42 -2.64
N GLN A 81 -0.57 -4.74 -2.60
CA GLN A 81 0.57 -5.53 -3.04
C GLN A 81 0.19 -6.27 -4.32
N PRO A 82 0.96 -6.14 -5.41
CA PRO A 82 0.68 -6.82 -6.67
C PRO A 82 0.60 -8.34 -6.51
N SER A 83 -0.22 -8.99 -7.36
CA SER A 83 -0.32 -10.44 -7.49
C SER A 83 1.05 -11.08 -7.68
N TRP A 84 1.29 -12.22 -7.03
CA TRP A 84 2.57 -12.91 -7.10
C TRP A 84 2.42 -14.42 -7.10
N SER A 85 3.21 -15.10 -7.95
CA SER A 85 3.27 -16.56 -8.04
C SER A 85 1.89 -17.25 -8.21
N GLY A 86 0.97 -16.63 -8.95
CA GLY A 86 -0.39 -17.15 -9.16
C GLY A 86 -1.38 -16.86 -8.04
N GLY A 87 -0.95 -16.19 -6.96
CA GLY A 87 -1.84 -15.67 -5.92
C GLY A 87 -2.47 -14.31 -6.31
N PRO A 88 -3.59 -13.92 -5.69
CA PRO A 88 -4.23 -12.63 -5.95
C PRO A 88 -3.39 -11.47 -5.39
N ALA A 89 -3.67 -10.25 -5.86
CA ALA A 89 -3.20 -9.04 -5.20
C ALA A 89 -3.83 -8.91 -3.79
N THR A 90 -3.10 -8.31 -2.87
CA THR A 90 -3.52 -8.14 -1.47
C THR A 90 -3.47 -6.68 -1.04
N VAL A 91 -4.03 -6.37 0.12
CA VAL A 91 -3.87 -5.07 0.79
C VAL A 91 -3.23 -5.32 2.15
N ARG A 92 -2.08 -4.67 2.37
CA ARG A 92 -1.39 -4.61 3.65
C ARG A 92 -1.92 -3.41 4.42
N LEU A 93 -2.47 -3.64 5.61
CA LEU A 93 -3.02 -2.60 6.48
C LEU A 93 -2.28 -2.59 7.81
N VAL A 94 -1.60 -1.49 8.13
CA VAL A 94 -0.85 -1.35 9.39
C VAL A 94 -1.70 -0.67 10.45
N VAL A 95 -1.74 -1.28 11.63
CA VAL A 95 -2.38 -0.72 12.82
C VAL A 95 -1.31 -0.14 13.73
N GLY A 96 -1.17 1.18 13.69
CA GLY A 96 -0.30 1.92 14.60
C GLY A 96 -0.94 2.16 15.97
N ALA A 97 -0.11 2.40 16.99
CA ALA A 97 -0.57 2.68 18.35
C ALA A 97 -1.54 3.88 18.45
N ALA A 98 -1.41 4.87 17.57
CA ALA A 98 -2.32 6.01 17.53
C ALA A 98 -3.72 5.64 17.01
N ALA A 99 -3.82 4.73 16.05
CA ALA A 99 -5.09 4.24 15.53
C ALA A 99 -5.79 3.33 16.56
N ALA A 100 -5.01 2.59 17.35
CA ALA A 100 -5.49 1.64 18.34
C ALA A 100 -6.17 2.26 19.58
N THR A 101 -6.20 3.60 19.72
CA THR A 101 -6.85 4.29 20.85
C THR A 101 -8.37 4.36 20.74
N GLU A 102 -8.92 4.23 19.52
CA GLU A 102 -10.37 4.27 19.25
C GLU A 102 -10.80 3.06 18.40
N PRO A 103 -10.69 1.82 18.91
CA PRO A 103 -10.83 0.62 18.10
C PRO A 103 -12.23 0.44 17.48
N GLU A 104 -13.29 0.92 18.14
CA GLU A 104 -14.65 0.87 17.58
C GLU A 104 -14.80 1.80 16.37
N ARG A 105 -14.07 2.91 16.35
CA ARG A 105 -14.04 3.82 15.19
C ARG A 105 -13.36 3.16 14.01
N LEU A 106 -12.38 2.28 14.24
CA LEU A 106 -11.63 1.60 13.19
C LEU A 106 -12.52 0.71 12.33
N VAL A 107 -13.42 -0.07 12.95
CA VAL A 107 -14.37 -0.94 12.25
C VAL A 107 -15.26 -0.14 11.30
N GLY A 108 -15.86 0.95 11.80
CA GLY A 108 -16.71 1.80 10.96
C GLY A 108 -15.93 2.51 9.83
N VAL A 109 -14.63 2.77 10.00
CA VAL A 109 -13.80 3.32 8.91
C VAL A 109 -13.53 2.25 7.85
N LEU A 110 -13.21 1.01 8.26
CA LEU A 110 -13.01 -0.11 7.34
C LEU A 110 -14.27 -0.38 6.52
N GLU A 111 -15.44 -0.45 7.16
CA GLU A 111 -16.74 -0.62 6.48
C GLU A 111 -16.98 0.48 5.43
N ARG A 112 -16.73 1.74 5.78
CA ARG A 112 -16.86 2.87 4.84
C ARG A 112 -15.87 2.75 3.68
N ALA A 113 -14.62 2.38 3.94
CA ALA A 113 -13.61 2.21 2.91
C ALA A 113 -14.00 1.11 1.92
N VAL A 114 -14.48 -0.03 2.42
CA VAL A 114 -14.97 -1.15 1.60
C VAL A 114 -16.19 -0.73 0.79
N GLY A 115 -17.18 -0.07 1.42
CA GLY A 115 -18.36 0.44 0.72
C GLY A 115 -17.99 1.40 -0.42
N ALA A 116 -17.07 2.33 -0.17
CA ALA A 116 -16.58 3.28 -1.17
C ALA A 116 -15.81 2.56 -2.30
N ALA A 117 -14.95 1.60 -1.97
CA ALA A 117 -14.18 0.85 -2.95
C ALA A 117 -15.08 0.02 -3.87
N ARG A 118 -16.10 -0.64 -3.31
CA ARG A 118 -17.10 -1.38 -4.07
C ARG A 118 -17.93 -0.47 -4.98
N ALA A 119 -18.30 0.72 -4.49
CA ALA A 119 -19.06 1.69 -5.28
C ALA A 119 -18.25 2.31 -6.41
N GLN A 120 -16.96 2.56 -6.18
CA GLN A 120 -16.02 3.06 -7.19
C GLN A 120 -15.70 1.99 -8.25
N GLY A 121 -15.61 0.72 -7.83
CA GLY A 121 -15.21 -0.39 -8.68
C GLY A 121 -13.70 -0.41 -8.92
N PRO A 122 -13.22 -1.20 -9.90
CA PRO A 122 -11.79 -1.40 -10.12
C PRO A 122 -11.00 -0.14 -10.47
N LEU A 123 -9.76 -0.05 -9.99
CA LEU A 123 -8.88 1.07 -10.26
C LEU A 123 -8.58 1.16 -11.76
N ALA A 124 -9.10 2.20 -12.40
CA ALA A 124 -8.92 2.41 -13.83
C ALA A 124 -7.58 3.11 -14.11
N LEU A 125 -6.60 2.35 -14.61
CA LEU A 125 -5.37 2.94 -15.14
C LEU A 125 -5.66 3.78 -16.40
N PRO A 126 -4.95 4.91 -16.60
CA PRO A 126 -5.09 5.74 -17.80
C PRO A 126 -4.88 4.94 -19.08
N THR A 127 -5.65 5.24 -20.13
CA THR A 127 -5.51 4.56 -21.43
C THR A 127 -4.08 4.61 -21.98
N ARG A 128 -3.38 5.74 -21.78
CA ARG A 128 -1.98 5.88 -22.18
C ARG A 128 -1.06 4.82 -21.54
N VAL A 129 -1.31 4.44 -20.29
CA VAL A 129 -0.57 3.36 -19.62
C VAL A 129 -0.91 2.01 -20.24
N ARG A 130 -2.21 1.72 -20.41
CA ARG A 130 -2.70 0.45 -20.97
C ARG A 130 -2.22 0.22 -22.41
N ASP A 131 -2.08 1.27 -23.20
CA ASP A 131 -1.62 1.20 -24.59
C ASP A 131 -0.09 1.11 -24.72
N HIS A 132 0.63 1.70 -23.76
CA HIS A 132 2.10 1.78 -23.78
C HIS A 132 2.76 0.55 -23.18
N LEU A 133 2.25 0.06 -22.03
CA LEU A 133 2.85 -1.04 -21.28
C LEU A 133 3.10 -2.31 -22.13
N PRO A 134 2.16 -2.78 -22.99
CA PRO A 134 2.38 -3.98 -23.81
C PRO A 134 3.45 -3.82 -24.90
N ARG A 135 3.91 -2.60 -25.17
CA ARG A 135 4.95 -2.31 -26.18
C ARG A 135 6.36 -2.30 -25.59
N LEU A 136 6.47 -2.41 -24.27
CA LEU A 136 7.74 -2.35 -23.57
C LEU A 136 8.41 -3.72 -23.55
N GLU A 137 9.67 -3.75 -23.98
CA GLU A 137 10.52 -4.93 -23.89
C GLU A 137 11.40 -4.84 -22.63
N PRO A 138 11.32 -5.80 -21.69
CA PRO A 138 12.06 -5.73 -20.42
C PRO A 138 13.57 -5.52 -20.59
N ALA A 139 14.17 -6.18 -21.59
CA ALA A 139 15.60 -6.09 -21.87
C ALA A 139 16.03 -4.75 -22.50
N ARG A 140 15.09 -3.96 -23.03
CA ARG A 140 15.36 -2.67 -23.68
C ARG A 140 14.77 -1.48 -22.91
N LEU A 141 14.12 -1.74 -21.77
CA LEU A 141 13.47 -0.73 -20.96
C LEU A 141 14.46 0.35 -20.51
N THR A 142 14.15 1.60 -20.83
CA THR A 142 14.93 2.77 -20.44
C THR A 142 14.30 3.49 -19.25
N THR A 143 15.06 4.38 -18.60
CA THR A 143 14.49 5.26 -17.57
C THR A 143 13.47 6.26 -18.14
N GLY A 144 13.59 6.62 -19.42
CA GLY A 144 12.62 7.49 -20.11
C GLY A 144 11.25 6.82 -20.26
N ASP A 145 11.23 5.50 -20.53
CA ASP A 145 9.97 4.74 -20.58
C ASP A 145 9.26 4.73 -19.22
N VAL A 146 10.03 4.58 -18.13
CA VAL A 146 9.48 4.67 -16.76
C VAL A 146 8.92 6.07 -16.48
N THR A 147 9.65 7.14 -16.83
CA THR A 147 9.14 8.51 -16.68
C THR A 147 7.83 8.73 -17.44
N VAL A 148 7.71 8.23 -18.68
CA VAL A 148 6.46 8.33 -19.45
C VAL A 148 5.28 7.64 -18.77
N LEU A 149 5.51 6.48 -18.15
CA LEU A 149 4.48 5.77 -17.39
C LEU A 149 4.09 6.54 -16.12
N LEU A 150 5.06 7.06 -15.38
CA LEU A 150 4.83 7.84 -14.16
C LEU A 150 4.09 9.15 -14.44
N ASP A 151 4.48 9.87 -15.50
CA ASP A 151 3.79 11.07 -15.97
C ASP A 151 2.32 10.78 -16.31
N ALA A 152 2.07 9.65 -16.97
CA ALA A 152 0.71 9.24 -17.30
C ALA A 152 -0.13 8.95 -16.05
N LEU A 153 0.50 8.48 -14.96
CA LEU A 153 -0.13 8.26 -13.66
C LEU A 153 -0.18 9.52 -12.78
N ALA A 154 0.41 10.64 -13.22
CA ALA A 154 0.63 11.84 -12.43
C ALA A 154 1.37 11.56 -11.11
N LEU A 155 2.42 10.73 -11.18
CA LEU A 155 3.26 10.35 -10.05
C LEU A 155 4.69 10.85 -10.24
N GLU A 156 5.24 11.44 -9.17
CA GLU A 156 6.68 11.69 -9.10
C GLU A 156 7.43 10.40 -8.75
N PRO A 157 8.65 10.16 -9.28
CA PRO A 157 9.41 8.93 -9.03
C PRO A 157 9.57 8.59 -7.55
N GLU A 158 9.83 9.58 -6.70
CA GLU A 158 10.06 9.40 -5.26
C GLU A 158 8.79 9.06 -4.48
N ARG A 159 7.63 9.33 -5.08
CA ARG A 159 6.31 9.12 -4.47
C ARG A 159 5.52 8.01 -5.13
N ALA A 160 6.03 7.42 -6.21
CA ALA A 160 5.34 6.36 -6.93
C ALA A 160 5.23 5.05 -6.12
N PRO A 161 6.30 4.53 -5.48
CA PRO A 161 6.24 3.28 -4.72
C PRO A 161 5.14 3.30 -3.64
N GLY A 162 4.40 2.20 -3.51
CA GLY A 162 3.34 2.04 -2.53
C GLY A 162 2.04 2.79 -2.84
N THR A 163 1.97 3.58 -3.91
CA THR A 163 0.70 4.16 -4.36
C THR A 163 -0.13 3.12 -5.10
N ALA A 164 -1.44 3.10 -4.85
CA ALA A 164 -2.36 2.15 -5.51
C ALA A 164 -2.23 2.13 -7.04
N ARG A 165 -2.00 3.29 -7.67
CA ARG A 165 -1.82 3.41 -9.12
C ARG A 165 -0.53 2.78 -9.62
N PHE A 166 0.58 2.94 -8.88
CA PHE A 166 1.84 2.33 -9.25
C PHE A 166 1.81 0.82 -9.02
N GLU A 167 1.24 0.36 -7.91
CA GLU A 167 1.11 -1.07 -7.63
C GLU A 167 0.20 -1.75 -8.65
N ALA A 168 -0.89 -1.10 -9.09
CA ALA A 168 -1.73 -1.61 -10.18
C ALA A 168 -1.00 -1.67 -11.53
N LEU A 169 -0.12 -0.71 -11.83
CA LEU A 169 0.75 -0.76 -13.01
C LEU A 169 1.68 -1.98 -12.94
N LEU A 170 2.30 -2.23 -11.79
CA LEU A 170 3.16 -3.39 -11.59
C LEU A 170 2.37 -4.70 -11.69
N ASP A 171 1.13 -4.72 -11.20
CA ASP A 171 0.25 -5.88 -11.28
C ASP A 171 -0.09 -6.26 -12.73
N LEU A 172 -0.34 -5.25 -13.57
CA LEU A 172 -0.60 -5.42 -15.00
C LEU A 172 0.64 -5.90 -15.77
N ALA A 173 1.84 -5.63 -15.28
CA ALA A 173 3.08 -6.02 -15.93
C ALA A 173 3.42 -7.50 -15.69
N GLU A 174 3.81 -8.19 -16.75
CA GLU A 174 4.36 -9.55 -16.64
C GLU A 174 5.64 -9.56 -15.78
N PRO A 175 5.97 -10.67 -15.08
CA PRO A 175 7.04 -10.69 -14.09
C PRO A 175 8.40 -10.13 -14.57
N PRO A 176 8.88 -10.42 -15.80
CA PRO A 176 10.14 -9.84 -16.29
C PRO A 176 10.06 -8.32 -16.46
N LEU A 177 8.92 -7.80 -16.95
CA LEU A 177 8.70 -6.37 -17.12
C LEU A 177 8.59 -5.67 -15.77
N ARG A 178 7.87 -6.27 -14.82
CA ARG A 178 7.75 -5.76 -13.45
C ARG A 178 9.12 -5.56 -12.79
N ALA A 179 9.99 -6.58 -12.87
CA ALA A 179 11.35 -6.50 -12.33
C ALA A 179 12.17 -5.39 -13.01
N ALA A 180 12.05 -5.26 -14.34
CA ALA A 180 12.74 -4.21 -15.10
C ALA A 180 12.24 -2.80 -14.73
N LEU A 181 10.92 -2.61 -14.56
CA LEU A 181 10.32 -1.33 -14.15
C LEU A 181 10.86 -0.89 -12.79
N LEU A 182 10.89 -1.79 -11.80
CA LEU A 182 11.41 -1.50 -10.46
C LEU A 182 12.90 -1.14 -10.49
N ALA A 183 13.71 -1.91 -11.24
CA ALA A 183 15.15 -1.62 -11.37
C ALA A 183 15.40 -0.26 -12.04
N ARG A 184 14.63 0.08 -13.08
CA ARG A 184 14.75 1.38 -13.76
C ARG A 184 14.25 2.55 -12.91
N LEU A 185 13.23 2.34 -12.07
CA LEU A 185 12.82 3.33 -11.08
C LEU A 185 13.93 3.57 -10.05
N GLU A 186 14.57 2.51 -9.56
CA GLU A 186 15.72 2.63 -8.65
C GLU A 186 16.89 3.40 -9.28
N ASP A 187 17.17 3.16 -10.56
CA ASP A 187 18.17 3.92 -11.33
C ASP A 187 17.81 5.42 -11.42
N LEU A 188 16.53 5.77 -11.56
CA LEU A 188 16.05 7.15 -11.54
C LEU A 188 16.29 7.80 -10.17
N LEU A 189 15.92 7.12 -9.08
CA LEU A 189 16.05 7.63 -7.72
C LEU A 189 17.51 7.84 -7.28
N ARG A 190 18.44 7.08 -7.86
CA ARG A 190 19.88 7.17 -7.56
C ARG A 190 20.62 8.18 -8.43
N ARG A 191 19.99 8.80 -9.42
CA ARG A 191 20.67 9.80 -10.25
C ARG A 191 21.03 11.02 -9.39
N PRO A 192 22.30 11.43 -9.35
CA PRO A 192 22.68 12.66 -8.66
C PRO A 192 22.06 13.85 -9.38
N VAL A 193 21.22 14.60 -8.68
CA VAL A 193 20.78 15.92 -9.14
C VAL A 193 22.01 16.82 -9.06
N ARG A 194 22.53 17.26 -10.21
CA ARG A 194 23.50 18.36 -10.18
C ARG A 194 22.74 19.57 -9.66
N ALA A 195 23.15 20.09 -8.50
CA ALA A 195 22.71 21.41 -8.09
C ALA A 195 23.26 22.38 -9.15
N ASP A 196 22.38 22.93 -9.97
CA ASP A 196 22.73 24.06 -10.81
C ASP A 196 23.14 25.20 -9.87
N GLY A 197 24.40 25.64 -10.03
CA GLY A 197 25.04 26.66 -9.19
C GLY A 197 24.64 28.08 -9.54
#